data_AF-A0A8T3RJ58-F1
#
_entry.id   AF-A0A8T3RJ58-F1
#
_cell.length_a   1.000
_cell.length_b   1.000
_cell.length_c   1.000
_cell.angle_alpha   90.00
_cell.angle_beta   90.00
_cell.angle_gamma   90.00
#
_symmetry.space_group_name_H-M   'P 1'
#
loop_
_entity.id
_entity.type
_entity.pdbx_description
1 polymer ?
#
loop_
_entity_poly.entity_id
_entity_poly.type
_entity_poly.pdbx_seq_one_letter_code
_entity_poly.pdbx_strand_id
1 'polypeptide(L)'
;SYTAHDLTPFARDLGYGGPPFRWEEDDRRHRIARLDALFFLFYGLTREDAAYILDTFPIVREHDEHNFGKYLTKELVLGYMNALAAEDTKTVLAV
;
A
#
# COMPACT_ATOMS: atom_id res chain seq x y z
N SER A 1 9.62 15.75 -2.87
CA SER A 1 9.65 14.69 -3.91
C SER A 1 11.01 14.74 -4.58
N TYR A 2 11.77 13.65 -4.62
CA TYR A 2 13.08 13.57 -5.28
C TYR A 2 13.05 12.41 -6.28
N THR A 3 12.44 12.66 -7.44
CA THR A 3 12.15 11.65 -8.48
C THR A 3 12.97 11.85 -9.74
N ALA A 4 13.80 12.89 -9.80
CA ALA A 4 14.69 13.21 -10.91
C ALA A 4 16.03 13.72 -10.39
N HIS A 5 17.10 13.49 -11.14
CA HIS A 5 18.44 13.94 -10.77
C HIS A 5 18.57 15.47 -10.70
N ASP A 6 17.75 16.21 -11.45
CA ASP A 6 17.73 17.68 -11.40
C ASP A 6 17.32 18.23 -10.02
N LEU A 7 16.61 17.42 -9.23
CA LEU A 7 16.20 17.76 -7.86
C LEU A 7 17.27 17.40 -6.81
N THR A 8 18.46 16.95 -7.23
CA THR A 8 19.56 16.58 -6.31
C THR A 8 19.98 17.71 -5.36
N PRO A 9 20.14 18.97 -5.81
CA PRO A 9 20.48 20.07 -4.88
C PRO A 9 19.44 20.22 -3.78
N PHE A 10 18.15 20.20 -4.14
CA PHE A 10 17.04 20.25 -3.18
C PHE A 10 17.02 19.07 -2.21
N ALA A 11 17.31 17.85 -2.69
CA ALA A 11 17.39 16.67 -1.83
C ALA A 11 18.55 16.77 -0.82
N ARG A 12 19.70 17.29 -1.24
CA ARG A 12 20.87 17.51 -0.38
C ARG A 12 20.59 18.56 0.71
N ASP A 13 19.89 19.64 0.37
CA ASP A 13 19.49 20.66 1.34
C ASP A 13 18.56 20.10 2.43
N LEU A 14 17.77 19.07 2.09
CA LEU A 14 16.94 18.31 3.04
C LEU A 14 17.69 17.18 3.76
N GLY A 15 19.01 17.07 3.58
CA GLY A 15 19.85 16.05 4.22
C GLY A 15 19.81 14.67 3.55
N TYR A 16 19.23 14.54 2.36
CA TYR A 16 19.18 13.29 1.61
C TYR A 16 20.28 13.20 0.55
N GLY A 17 21.24 12.29 0.74
CA GLY A 17 22.38 12.08 -0.17
C GLY A 17 22.22 10.93 -1.17
N GLY A 18 21.06 10.26 -1.19
CA GLY A 18 20.82 9.09 -2.04
C GLY A 18 20.54 9.41 -3.52
N PRO A 19 20.30 8.39 -4.35
CA PRO A 19 19.75 8.57 -5.70
C PRO A 19 18.26 8.96 -5.65
N PRO A 20 17.67 9.49 -6.73
CA PRO A 20 16.24 9.73 -6.81
C PRO A 20 15.45 8.48 -6.45
N PHE A 21 14.31 8.66 -5.77
CA PHE A 21 13.41 7.57 -5.44
C PHE A 21 12.91 6.92 -6.73
N ARG A 22 13.23 5.63 -6.91
CA ARG A 22 12.78 4.84 -8.05
C ARG A 22 11.31 4.49 -7.87
N TRP A 23 10.57 4.53 -8.97
CA TRP A 23 9.23 3.97 -9.03
C TRP A 23 9.30 2.44 -9.01
N GLU A 24 8.72 1.84 -7.97
CA GLU A 24 8.57 0.39 -7.82
C GLU A 24 7.12 0.04 -7.57
N GLU A 25 6.49 -0.63 -8.52
CA GLU A 25 5.05 -0.89 -8.49
C GLU A 25 4.64 -1.78 -7.32
N ASP A 26 5.40 -2.85 -7.06
CA ASP A 26 5.09 -3.81 -5.99
C ASP A 26 5.28 -3.20 -4.60
N ASP A 27 6.41 -2.52 -4.38
CA ASP A 27 6.64 -1.79 -3.11
C ASP A 27 5.56 -0.73 -2.89
N ARG A 28 5.18 0.00 -3.94
CA ARG A 28 4.12 1.00 -3.86
C ARG A 28 2.75 0.36 -3.56
N ARG A 29 2.43 -0.78 -4.17
CA ARG A 29 1.18 -1.52 -3.90
C ARG A 29 1.11 -1.93 -2.43
N HIS A 30 2.20 -2.47 -1.88
CA HIS A 30 2.25 -2.81 -0.46
C HIS A 30 2.15 -1.59 0.46
N ARG A 31 2.81 -0.47 0.14
CA ARG A 31 2.68 0.76 0.94
C ARG A 31 1.25 1.29 0.97
N ILE A 32 0.57 1.29 -0.17
CA ILE A 32 -0.82 1.72 -0.27
C ILE A 32 -1.71 0.79 0.56
N ALA A 33 -1.59 -0.53 0.37
CA ALA A 33 -2.41 -1.49 1.11
C ALA A 33 -2.19 -1.43 2.63
N ARG A 34 -0.96 -1.16 3.09
CA ARG A 34 -0.67 -0.90 4.51
C ARG A 34 -1.32 0.38 5.03
N LEU A 35 -1.32 1.45 4.23
CA LEU A 35 -1.97 2.71 4.60
C LEU A 35 -3.48 2.52 4.68
N ASP A 36 -4.09 1.85 3.71
CA ASP A 36 -5.53 1.54 3.72
C ASP A 36 -5.89 0.73 4.97
N ALA A 37 -5.12 -0.34 5.26
CA ALA A 37 -5.30 -1.15 6.47
C ALA A 37 -5.19 -0.33 7.76
N LEU A 38 -4.18 0.55 7.83
CA LEU A 38 -4.00 1.46 8.97
C LEU A 38 -5.20 2.39 9.14
N PHE A 39 -5.72 2.97 8.06
CA PHE A 39 -6.88 3.84 8.11
C PHE A 39 -8.14 3.09 8.52
N PHE A 40 -8.39 1.89 8.00
CA PHE A 40 -9.52 1.06 8.44
C PHE A 40 -9.49 0.82 9.95
N LEU A 41 -8.33 0.45 10.50
CA LEU A 41 -8.16 0.28 11.94
C LEU A 41 -8.31 1.59 12.70
N PHE A 42 -7.73 2.68 12.20
CA PHE A 42 -7.79 4.00 12.82
C PHE A 42 -9.23 4.53 12.94
N TYR A 43 -10.08 4.24 11.96
CA TYR A 43 -11.51 4.58 11.99
C TYR A 43 -12.37 3.55 12.75
N GLY A 44 -11.76 2.52 13.34
CA GLY A 44 -12.47 1.51 14.12
C GLY A 44 -13.31 0.54 13.29
N LEU A 45 -12.98 0.38 12.00
CA LEU A 45 -13.69 -0.53 11.11
C LEU A 45 -13.20 -1.96 11.33
N THR A 46 -14.16 -2.90 11.36
CA THR A 46 -13.84 -4.32 11.44
C THR A 46 -13.27 -4.82 10.11
N ARG A 47 -12.68 -6.00 10.12
CA ARG A 47 -12.18 -6.65 8.90
C ARG A 47 -13.32 -6.92 7.92
N GLU A 48 -14.49 -7.26 8.43
CA GLU A 48 -15.71 -7.51 7.66
C GLU A 48 -16.23 -6.22 7.01
N ASP A 49 -16.22 -5.10 7.75
CA ASP A 49 -16.58 -3.78 7.21
C ASP A 49 -15.62 -3.36 6.10
N ALA A 50 -14.31 -3.51 6.32
CA ALA A 50 -13.30 -3.21 5.31
C ALA A 50 -13.47 -4.09 4.07
N ALA A 51 -13.73 -5.40 4.24
CA ALA A 51 -13.98 -6.30 3.14
C ALA A 51 -15.22 -5.89 2.31
N TYR A 52 -16.30 -5.48 2.99
CA TYR A 52 -17.51 -4.97 2.35
C TYR A 52 -17.24 -3.66 1.59
N ILE A 53 -16.54 -2.71 2.20
CA ILE A 53 -16.16 -1.44 1.55
C ILE A 53 -15.32 -1.71 0.29
N LEU A 54 -14.33 -2.58 0.38
CA LEU A 54 -13.49 -2.96 -0.77
C LEU A 54 -14.33 -3.59 -1.89
N ASP A 55 -15.34 -4.37 -1.55
CA ASP A 55 -16.25 -4.96 -2.55
C ASP A 55 -17.13 -3.94 -3.30
N THR A 56 -17.21 -2.70 -2.83
CA THR A 56 -17.92 -1.61 -3.54
C THR A 56 -17.14 -0.99 -4.70
N PHE A 57 -15.88 -1.43 -4.94
CA PHE A 57 -15.01 -0.91 -6.00
C PHE A 57 -14.85 -1.92 -7.16
N PRO A 58 -15.86 -2.08 -8.05
CA PRO A 58 -15.84 -3.10 -9.09
C PRO A 58 -14.69 -2.94 -10.09
N ILE A 59 -14.35 -1.69 -10.45
CA ILE A 59 -13.27 -1.40 -11.41
C ILE A 59 -11.91 -1.88 -10.87
N VAL A 60 -11.64 -1.69 -9.58
CA VAL A 60 -10.39 -2.13 -8.97
C VAL A 60 -10.31 -3.66 -8.96
N ARG A 61 -11.43 -4.33 -8.63
CA ARG A 61 -11.52 -5.79 -8.69
C ARG A 61 -11.24 -6.31 -10.10
N GLU A 62 -11.92 -5.77 -11.12
CA GLU A 62 -11.75 -6.20 -12.51
C GLU A 62 -10.30 -6.05 -12.99
N HIS A 63 -9.66 -4.91 -12.66
CA HIS A 63 -8.25 -4.72 -12.99
C HIS A 63 -7.32 -5.70 -12.26
N ASP A 64 -7.55 -5.95 -10.97
CA ASP A 64 -6.74 -6.90 -10.22
C ASP A 64 -6.93 -8.34 -10.72
N GLU A 65 -8.16 -8.75 -11.01
CA GLU A 65 -8.46 -10.07 -11.57
C GLU A 65 -7.86 -10.24 -12.96
N HIS A 66 -7.90 -9.20 -13.81
CA HIS A 66 -7.26 -9.23 -15.12
C HIS A 66 -5.73 -9.36 -15.03
N ASN A 67 -5.09 -8.61 -14.12
CA ASN A 67 -3.63 -8.53 -14.04
C ASN A 67 -2.99 -9.62 -13.17
N PHE A 68 -3.71 -10.11 -12.15
CA PHE A 68 -3.17 -11.00 -11.12
C PHE A 68 -4.03 -12.27 -10.90
N GLY A 69 -5.19 -12.40 -11.55
CA GLY A 69 -6.08 -13.56 -11.42
C GLY A 69 -6.86 -13.62 -10.09
N LYS A 70 -6.72 -12.62 -9.24
CA LYS A 70 -7.35 -12.53 -7.91
C LYS A 70 -7.52 -11.07 -7.52
N TYR A 71 -8.42 -10.80 -6.57
CA TYR A 71 -8.60 -9.44 -6.03
C TYR A 71 -7.46 -9.07 -5.07
N LEU A 72 -6.25 -8.91 -5.61
CA LEU A 72 -5.00 -8.77 -4.87
C LEU A 72 -5.02 -7.60 -3.88
N THR A 73 -5.58 -6.45 -4.26
CA THR A 73 -5.73 -5.28 -3.38
C THR A 73 -6.50 -5.66 -2.12
N LYS A 74 -7.61 -6.38 -2.27
CA LYS A 74 -8.42 -6.81 -1.12
C LYS A 74 -7.66 -7.79 -0.23
N GLU A 75 -6.97 -8.76 -0.82
CA GLU A 75 -6.15 -9.71 -0.05
C GLU A 75 -5.04 -8.99 0.76
N LEU A 76 -4.33 -8.07 0.12
CA LEU A 76 -3.25 -7.33 0.76
C LEU A 76 -3.75 -6.43 1.88
N VAL A 77 -4.82 -5.66 1.66
CA VAL A 77 -5.38 -4.76 2.67
C VAL A 77 -5.87 -5.55 3.87
N LEU A 78 -6.67 -6.60 3.67
CA LEU A 78 -7.19 -7.41 4.77
C LEU A 78 -6.07 -8.19 5.49
N GLY A 79 -5.05 -8.63 4.75
CA GLY A 79 -3.87 -9.25 5.35
C GLY A 79 -3.08 -8.26 6.21
N TYR A 80 -2.90 -7.02 5.74
CA TYR A 80 -2.22 -5.99 6.51
C TYR A 80 -3.02 -5.52 7.72
N MET A 81 -4.36 -5.51 7.65
CA MET A 81 -5.20 -5.28 8.83
C MET A 81 -4.92 -6.32 9.91
N ASN A 82 -4.81 -7.60 9.54
CA ASN A 82 -4.46 -8.65 10.49
C ASN A 82 -3.06 -8.47 11.08
N ALA A 83 -2.06 -8.14 10.25
CA ALA A 83 -0.70 -7.90 10.72
C ALA A 83 -0.63 -6.71 11.70
N LEU A 84 -1.26 -5.59 11.35
CA LEU A 84 -1.29 -4.38 12.19
C LEU A 84 -2.08 -4.59 13.48
N ALA A 85 -3.19 -5.34 13.44
CA ALA A 85 -3.94 -5.72 14.64
C ALA A 85 -3.11 -6.62 15.58
N ALA A 86 -2.14 -7.36 15.04
CA ALA A 86 -1.15 -8.13 15.80
C ALA A 86 0.12 -7.33 16.15
N GLU A 87 0.09 -5.99 16.00
CA GLU A 87 1.21 -5.07 16.23
C GLU A 87 2.44 -5.29 15.33
N ASP A 88 2.28 -6.03 14.23
CA ASP A 88 3.33 -6.25 13.23
C ASP A 88 3.26 -5.22 12.10
N THR A 89 4.18 -4.27 12.15
CA THR A 89 4.31 -3.17 11.17
C THR A 89 5.38 -3.44 10.10
N LYS A 90 6.15 -4.53 10.23
CA LYS A 90 7.32 -4.80 9.37
C LYS A 90 7.06 -5.89 8.34
N THR A 91 6.08 -6.76 8.59
CA THR A 91 5.75 -7.83 7.66
C THR A 91 5.40 -7.29 6.28
N VAL A 92 5.95 -7.95 5.26
CA VAL A 92 5.59 -7.80 3.85
C VAL A 92 4.88 -9.09 3.47
N LEU A 93 3.61 -8.99 3.09
CA LEU A 93 2.85 -10.17 2.65
C LEU A 93 3.37 -10.64 1.29
N ALA A 94 3.41 -11.95 1.08
CA ALA A 94 3.70 -12.49 -0.24
C ALA A 94 2.53 -12.19 -1.20
N VAL A 95 2.86 -11.80 -2.44
CA VAL A 95 1.91 -11.53 -3.54
C VAL A 95 1.66 -12.79 -4.34
#